data_AF-A0A7S0SLF4-F1
#
_entry.id   AF-A0A7S0SLF4-F1
#
_cell.length_a   1.000
_cell.length_b   1.000
_cell.length_c   1.000
_cell.angle_alpha   90.00
_cell.angle_beta   90.00
_cell.angle_gamma   90.00
#
_symmetry.space_group_name_H-M   'P 1'
#
loop_
_entity.id
_entity.type
_entity.pdbx_description
1 polymer ?
#
loop_
_entity_poly.entity_id
_entity_poly.type
_entity_poly.pdbx_seq_one_letter_code
_entity_poly.pdbx_strand_id
1 'polypeptide(L)'
;LTQHHVVSIATPRRAAAVDPDDILVLANFVRSSDSFRSNPESFSPLCLPRFNANAFVYLYVAFLEPEVCLVLVSTQSDSFHALAEARVGVEQALRLNGLLDAVVVKVGVRGREAAPEVGEMSTTGTDE
;
A
#
# COMPACT_ATOMS: atom_id res chain seq x y z
N LEU A 1 3.21 11.20 -14.83
CA LEU A 1 3.25 11.26 -13.35
C LEU A 1 1.84 10.98 -12.86
N THR A 2 1.70 10.03 -11.94
CA THR A 2 0.57 9.12 -11.77
C THR A 2 -0.79 9.78 -11.53
N GLN A 3 -1.86 9.27 -12.17
CA GLN A 3 -3.26 9.63 -11.90
C GLN A 3 -3.74 8.96 -10.61
N HIS A 4 -3.15 9.34 -9.47
CA HIS A 4 -3.58 8.83 -8.17
C HIS A 4 -4.07 10.00 -7.33
N HIS A 5 -5.34 9.90 -6.94
CA HIS A 5 -6.03 10.91 -6.15
C HIS A 5 -6.40 10.29 -4.81
N VAL A 6 -6.03 10.97 -3.71
CA VAL A 6 -6.54 10.63 -2.39
C VAL A 6 -7.97 11.17 -2.29
N VAL A 7 -8.95 10.27 -2.29
CA VAL A 7 -10.38 10.64 -2.31
C VAL A 7 -10.90 10.95 -0.90
N SER A 8 -10.35 10.30 0.13
CA SER A 8 -10.75 10.53 1.52
C SER A 8 -9.65 10.10 2.49
N ILE A 9 -9.46 10.88 3.54
CA ILE A 9 -8.59 10.55 4.68
C ILE A 9 -9.44 10.67 5.94
N ALA A 10 -9.40 9.65 6.80
CA ALA A 10 -10.03 9.68 8.11
C ALA A 10 -8.95 9.50 9.18
N THR A 11 -8.91 10.39 10.17
CA THR A 11 -7.94 10.38 11.25
C THR A 11 -8.65 10.41 12.60
N PRO A 12 -8.17 9.67 13.62
CA PRO A 12 -8.68 9.81 14.98
C PRO A 12 -8.54 11.26 15.47
N ARG A 13 -9.51 11.77 16.24
CA ARG A 13 -9.56 13.19 16.68
C ARG A 13 -8.31 13.73 17.39
N ARG A 14 -7.41 12.86 17.88
CA ARG A 14 -6.19 13.23 18.60
C ARG A 14 -4.91 12.78 17.89
N ALA A 15 -5.03 12.15 16.73
CA ALA A 15 -3.86 11.76 15.94
C ALA A 15 -3.48 12.91 15.01
N ALA A 16 -2.18 13.11 14.82
CA ALA A 16 -1.70 13.97 13.74
C ALA A 16 -2.19 13.40 12.40
N ALA A 17 -2.75 14.26 11.55
CA ALA A 17 -3.13 13.84 10.21
C ALA A 17 -1.88 13.58 9.38
N VAL A 18 -1.86 12.45 8.68
CA VAL A 18 -0.80 12.18 7.69
C VAL A 18 -1.06 13.08 6.47
N ASP A 19 0.01 13.70 5.99
CA ASP A 19 -0.06 14.57 4.81
C ASP A 19 -0.44 13.74 3.56
N PRO A 20 -1.38 14.21 2.72
CA PRO A 20 -1.76 13.49 1.51
C PRO A 20 -0.57 13.13 0.60
N ASP A 21 0.47 13.97 0.54
CA ASP A 21 1.66 13.70 -0.28
C ASP A 21 2.42 12.46 0.23
N ASP A 22 2.53 12.29 1.55
CA ASP A 22 3.15 11.11 2.16
C ASP A 22 2.30 9.85 1.90
N ILE A 23 0.97 9.96 1.88
CA ILE A 23 0.08 8.85 1.50
C ILE A 23 0.29 8.44 0.04
N LEU A 24 0.46 9.40 -0.87
CA LEU A 24 0.76 9.12 -2.27
C LEU A 24 2.12 8.44 -2.44
N VAL A 25 3.13 8.88 -1.69
CA VAL A 25 4.45 8.23 -1.64
C VAL A 25 4.34 6.79 -1.17
N LEU A 26 3.61 6.53 -0.07
CA LEU A 26 3.36 5.16 0.42
C LEU A 26 2.65 4.29 -0.60
N ALA A 27 1.59 4.81 -1.21
CA ALA A 27 0.80 4.07 -2.21
C ALA A 27 1.63 3.72 -3.44
N ASN A 28 2.43 4.67 -3.95
CA ASN A 28 3.34 4.44 -5.06
C ASN A 28 4.41 3.41 -4.69
N PHE A 29 4.99 3.54 -3.49
CA PHE A 29 6.03 2.63 -3.01
C PHE A 29 5.54 1.18 -3.01
N VAL A 30 4.40 0.90 -2.37
CA VAL A 30 3.81 -0.45 -2.30
C VAL A 30 3.44 -0.97 -3.69
N ARG A 31 2.85 -0.13 -4.55
CA ARG A 31 2.41 -0.56 -5.89
C ARG A 31 3.57 -0.77 -6.87
N SER A 32 4.71 -0.13 -6.65
CA SER A 32 5.88 -0.23 -7.53
C SER A 32 6.70 -1.49 -7.32
N SER A 33 6.39 -2.30 -6.30
CA SER A 33 7.13 -3.53 -6.01
C SER A 33 6.22 -4.74 -5.90
N ASP A 34 6.31 -5.61 -6.89
CA ASP A 34 5.60 -6.90 -6.88
C ASP A 34 6.09 -7.82 -5.75
N SER A 35 7.29 -7.58 -5.22
CA SER A 35 7.84 -8.35 -4.11
C SER A 35 6.98 -8.28 -2.85
N PHE A 36 6.25 -7.17 -2.64
CA PHE A 36 5.31 -7.04 -1.53
C PHE A 36 4.08 -7.94 -1.67
N ARG A 37 3.72 -8.34 -2.91
CA ARG A 37 2.60 -9.25 -3.17
C ARG A 37 3.03 -10.71 -3.14
N SER A 38 4.28 -11.01 -3.50
CA SER A 38 4.81 -12.38 -3.50
C SER A 38 5.21 -12.88 -2.12
N ASN A 39 5.48 -11.98 -1.17
CA ASN A 39 5.87 -12.32 0.19
C ASN A 39 4.67 -12.17 1.15
N PRO A 40 4.55 -13.05 2.17
CA PRO A 40 3.47 -12.96 3.16
C PRO A 40 3.56 -11.69 4.03
N GLU A 41 4.78 -11.22 4.25
CA GLU A 41 5.10 -9.99 4.97
C GLU A 41 6.39 -9.38 4.44
N SER A 42 6.54 -8.06 4.56
CA SER A 42 7.74 -7.36 4.13
C SER A 42 8.03 -6.17 5.04
N PHE A 43 9.31 -5.91 5.27
CA PHE A 43 9.78 -4.82 6.10
C PHE A 43 10.75 -3.95 5.31
N SER A 44 10.46 -2.65 5.19
CA SER A 44 11.26 -1.77 4.36
C SER A 44 11.35 -0.35 4.93
N PRO A 45 12.54 0.28 4.94
CA PRO A 45 12.68 1.68 5.30
C PRO A 45 12.16 2.59 4.17
N LEU A 46 11.48 3.67 4.54
CA LEU A 46 11.03 4.71 3.59
C LEU A 46 11.18 6.09 4.23
N CYS A 47 11.53 7.10 3.42
CA CYS A 47 11.44 8.50 3.86
C CYS A 47 10.08 9.07 3.47
N LEU A 48 9.42 9.72 4.42
CA LEU A 48 8.17 10.44 4.21
C LEU A 48 8.45 11.95 4.24
N PRO A 49 8.42 12.65 3.08
CA PRO A 49 8.87 14.04 2.96
C PRO A 49 8.19 15.01 3.92
N ARG A 50 6.91 14.80 4.24
CA ARG A 50 6.12 15.72 5.07
C ARG A 50 6.17 15.34 6.55
N PHE A 51 6.29 14.06 6.87
CA PHE A 51 6.48 13.58 8.24
C PHE A 51 7.88 13.90 8.77
N ASN A 52 8.94 13.43 8.09
CA ASN A 52 10.33 13.73 8.42
C ASN A 52 11.25 13.37 7.24
N ALA A 53 11.61 14.36 6.43
CA ALA A 53 12.49 14.16 5.27
C ALA A 53 13.92 13.70 5.61
N ASN A 54 14.33 13.82 6.88
CA ASN A 54 15.70 13.51 7.34
C ASN A 54 15.82 12.18 8.09
N ALA A 55 14.73 11.42 8.22
CA ALA A 55 14.73 10.14 8.93
C ALA A 55 13.90 9.09 8.20
N PHE A 56 14.34 7.84 8.29
CA PHE A 56 13.55 6.72 7.85
C PHE A 56 12.41 6.44 8.83
N VAL A 57 11.24 6.16 8.27
CA VAL A 57 10.25 5.31 8.91
C VAL A 57 10.42 3.89 8.39
N TYR A 58 9.92 2.93 9.14
CA TYR A 58 9.96 1.51 8.82
C TYR A 58 8.55 1.01 8.58
N LEU A 59 8.34 0.47 7.39
CA LEU A 59 7.07 0.00 6.91
C LEU A 59 7.00 -1.51 7.05
N TYR A 60 5.94 -1.99 7.67
CA TYR A 60 5.51 -3.37 7.59
C TYR A 60 4.36 -3.46 6.59
N VAL A 61 4.57 -4.21 5.51
CA VAL A 61 3.61 -4.35 4.39
C VAL A 61 3.14 -5.79 4.35
N ALA A 62 1.82 -5.98 4.36
CA ALA A 62 1.19 -7.29 4.22
C ALA A 62 -0.12 -7.17 3.44
N PHE A 63 -0.36 -8.09 2.51
CA PHE A 63 -1.64 -8.21 1.83
C PHE A 63 -2.56 -9.11 2.64
N LEU A 64 -3.72 -8.58 3.06
CA LEU A 64 -4.76 -9.36 3.74
C LEU A 64 -5.61 -10.13 2.75
N GLU A 65 -5.76 -9.57 1.54
CA GLU A 65 -6.43 -10.15 0.37
C GLU A 65 -5.71 -9.59 -0.89
N PRO A 66 -5.88 -10.19 -2.10
CA PRO A 66 -5.13 -9.78 -3.29
C PRO A 66 -5.20 -8.28 -3.62
N GLU A 67 -6.35 -7.64 -3.35
CA GLU A 67 -6.58 -6.21 -3.60
C GLU A 67 -6.63 -5.37 -2.31
N VAL A 68 -6.28 -5.95 -1.15
CA VAL A 68 -6.32 -5.28 0.15
C VAL A 68 -4.95 -5.35 0.83
N CYS A 69 -4.24 -4.22 0.79
CA CYS A 69 -2.93 -4.06 1.42
C CYS A 69 -3.06 -3.36 2.78
N LEU A 70 -2.37 -3.89 3.79
CA LEU A 70 -2.15 -3.27 5.09
C LEU A 70 -0.71 -2.75 5.16
N VAL A 71 -0.55 -1.47 5.49
CA VAL A 71 0.75 -0.85 5.76
C VAL A 71 0.74 -0.34 7.19
N LEU A 72 1.67 -0.82 8.01
CA LEU A 72 1.92 -0.32 9.36
C LEU A 72 3.25 0.41 9.38
N VAL A 73 3.33 1.52 10.11
CA VAL A 73 4.48 2.44 10.08
C VAL A 73 5.03 2.62 11.50
N SER A 74 6.35 2.58 11.63
CA SER A 74 7.08 2.82 12.88
C SER A 74 8.29 3.72 12.63
N THR A 75 8.74 4.46 13.64
CA THR A 75 10.02 5.19 13.59
C THR A 75 11.18 4.39 14.19
N GLN A 76 10.92 3.17 14.65
CA GLN A 76 11.91 2.28 15.27
C GLN A 76 12.33 1.20 14.27
N SER A 77 13.64 0.98 14.12
CA SER A 77 14.19 0.02 13.16
C SER A 77 13.98 -1.45 13.55
N ASP A 78 13.73 -1.71 14.83
CA ASP A 78 13.57 -3.03 15.45
C ASP A 78 12.10 -3.42 15.67
N SER A 79 11.14 -2.63 15.17
CA SER A 79 9.72 -2.85 15.42
C SER A 79 9.08 -3.96 14.60
N PHE A 80 9.84 -4.74 13.83
CA PHE A 80 9.29 -5.77 12.94
C PHE A 80 8.31 -6.71 13.65
N HIS A 81 8.73 -7.30 14.77
CA HIS A 81 7.92 -8.26 15.52
C HIS A 81 6.67 -7.61 16.13
N ALA A 82 6.80 -6.39 16.66
CA ALA A 82 5.66 -5.65 17.21
C ALA A 82 4.61 -5.32 16.13
N LEU A 83 5.05 -4.97 14.92
CA LEU A 83 4.16 -4.71 13.79
C LEU A 83 3.52 -5.99 13.24
N ALA A 84 4.26 -7.11 13.21
CA ALA A 84 3.71 -8.41 12.83
C ALA A 84 2.59 -8.86 13.78
N GLU A 85 2.77 -8.69 15.10
CA GLU A 85 1.73 -8.94 16.10
C GLU A 85 0.53 -8.00 15.90
N ALA A 86 0.77 -6.70 15.71
CA ALA A 86 -0.29 -5.73 15.45
C ALA A 86 -1.10 -6.08 14.19
N ARG A 87 -0.45 -6.58 13.12
CA ARG A 87 -1.10 -7.06 11.90
C ARG A 87 -2.09 -8.19 12.20
N VAL A 88 -1.73 -9.14 13.06
CA VAL A 88 -2.65 -10.22 13.47
C VAL A 88 -3.89 -9.63 14.16
N GLY A 89 -3.72 -8.71 15.10
CA GLY A 89 -4.84 -8.08 15.80
C GLY A 89 -5.76 -7.28 14.87
N VAL A 90 -5.18 -6.51 13.94
CA VAL A 90 -5.94 -5.74 12.95
C VAL A 90 -6.71 -6.65 12.00
N GLU A 91 -6.08 -7.68 11.45
CA GLU A 91 -6.76 -8.61 10.54
C GLU A 91 -7.91 -9.33 11.27
N GLN A 92 -7.67 -9.82 12.48
CA GLN A 92 -8.69 -10.50 13.28
C GLN A 92 -9.89 -9.57 13.53
N ALA A 93 -9.66 -8.32 13.91
CA ALA A 93 -10.72 -7.34 14.10
C ALA A 93 -11.49 -7.08 12.81
N LEU A 94 -10.82 -6.95 11.67
CA LEU A 94 -11.48 -6.73 10.37
C LEU A 94 -12.34 -7.93 9.95
N ARG A 95 -11.84 -9.15 10.13
CA ARG A 95 -12.57 -10.39 9.79
C ARG A 95 -13.76 -10.61 10.72
N LEU A 96 -13.59 -10.46 12.04
CA LEU A 96 -14.67 -10.66 13.01
C LEU A 96 -15.85 -9.71 12.80
N ASN A 97 -15.57 -8.49 12.32
CA ASN A 97 -16.61 -7.50 12.02
C ASN A 97 -17.13 -7.58 10.57
N GLY A 98 -16.70 -8.57 9.77
CA GLY A 98 -17.09 -8.73 8.36
C GLY A 98 -16.63 -7.56 7.46
N LEU A 99 -15.69 -6.75 7.92
CA LEU A 99 -15.25 -5.54 7.21
C LEU A 99 -14.31 -5.87 6.06
N LEU A 100 -13.48 -6.90 6.21
CA LEU A 100 -12.55 -7.31 5.15
C LEU A 100 -13.33 -7.79 3.91
N ASP A 101 -14.32 -8.66 4.10
CA ASP A 101 -15.18 -9.14 3.01
C ASP A 101 -15.95 -7.97 2.35
N ALA A 102 -16.47 -7.04 3.15
CA ALA A 102 -17.16 -5.86 2.65
C ALA A 102 -16.25 -4.96 1.79
N VAL A 103 -14.96 -4.84 2.13
CA VAL A 103 -13.98 -4.12 1.32
C VAL A 103 -13.70 -4.88 0.03
N VAL A 104 -13.42 -6.18 0.09
CA VAL A 104 -13.13 -7.01 -1.10
C VAL A 104 -14.26 -6.93 -2.12
N VAL A 105 -15.51 -7.08 -1.67
CA VAL A 105 -16.68 -6.99 -2.56
C VAL A 105 -16.75 -5.62 -3.25
N LYS A 106 -16.53 -4.53 -2.52
CA LYS A 106 -16.59 -3.18 -3.08
C LYS A 106 -15.41 -2.84 -4.00
N VAL A 107 -14.24 -3.41 -3.74
CA VAL A 107 -13.03 -3.21 -4.57
C VAL A 107 -13.12 -4.04 -5.85
N GLY A 108 -13.55 -5.31 -5.77
CA GLY A 108 -13.70 -6.19 -6.92
C GLY A 108 -14.71 -5.69 -7.97
N VAL A 109 -15.68 -4.87 -7.57
CA VAL A 109 -16.60 -4.20 -8.51
C VAL A 109 -15.92 -3.07 -9.28
N ARG A 110 -14.89 -2.42 -8.73
CA ARG A 110 -14.14 -1.34 -9.41
C ARG A 110 -12.97 -1.84 -10.26
N GLY A 111 -12.36 -2.97 -9.88
CA GLY A 111 -11.17 -3.51 -10.58
C GLY A 111 -11.40 -4.03 -12.00
N ARG A 112 -12.63 -4.01 -12.51
CA ARG A 112 -12.98 -4.50 -13.87
C ARG A 112 -13.03 -3.42 -14.95
N GLU A 113 -12.79 -2.16 -14.59
CA GLU A 113 -12.57 -1.07 -15.56
C GLU A 113 -11.07 -1.01 -15.86
N ALA A 114 -10.65 -1.84 -16.81
CA ALA A 114 -9.26 -2.11 -17.14
C ALA A 114 -8.54 -0.86 -17.67
N ALA A 115 -7.28 -0.68 -17.21
CA ALA A 115 -6.31 0.15 -17.92
C ALA A 115 -6.12 -0.39 -19.35
N PRO A 116 -5.97 0.48 -20.37
CA PRO A 116 -5.72 0.01 -21.73
C PRO A 116 -4.33 -0.66 -21.77
N GLU A 117 -4.28 -1.87 -22.32
CA GLU A 117 -3.02 -2.52 -22.68
C GLU A 117 -2.27 -1.61 -23.66
N VAL A 118 -1.06 -1.18 -23.28
CA VAL A 118 -0.14 -0.51 -24.18
C VAL A 118 0.43 -1.61 -25.08
N GLY A 119 -0.06 -1.69 -26.32
CA GLY A 119 0.39 -2.64 -27.31
C GLY A 119 1.90 -2.57 -27.51
N GLU A 120 2.53 -3.74 -27.47
CA GLU A 120 3.95 -3.92 -27.79
C GLU A 120 4.20 -3.48 -29.23
N MET A 121 4.92 -2.37 -29.41
CA MET A 121 5.42 -1.96 -30.73
C MET A 121 6.59 -2.89 -31.10
N SER A 122 6.27 -3.96 -31.82
CA SER A 122 7.26 -4.80 -32.51
C SER A 122 7.94 -3.98 -33.60
N THR A 123 9.20 -3.59 -33.41
CA THR A 123 10.04 -3.12 -34.52
C THR A 123 10.67 -4.32 -35.20
N THR A 124 9.97 -4.89 -36.19
CA THR A 124 10.60 -5.68 -37.24
C THR A 124 11.42 -4.73 -38.11
N GLY A 125 12.73 -4.69 -37.87
CA GLY A 125 13.69 -4.14 -38.83
C GLY A 125 13.89 -5.14 -39.95
N THR A 126 13.42 -4.78 -41.14
CA THR A 126 13.71 -5.48 -42.40
C THR A 126 14.43 -4.48 -43.30
N ASP A 127 15.68 -4.81 -43.60
CA ASP A 127 16.51 -4.52 -44.79
C ASP A 127 16.43 -3.13 -45.47
N GLU A 128 17.57 -2.43 -45.52
CA GLU A 128 18.45 -2.30 -46.72
C GLU A 128 19.81 -1.69 -46.35
#